data_AF-A0A2D9TDQ8-F1
#
_entry.id   AF-A0A2D9TDQ8-F1
#
_cell.length_a   1.000
_cell.length_b   1.000
_cell.length_c   1.000
_cell.angle_alpha   90.00
_cell.angle_beta   90.00
_cell.angle_gamma   90.00
#
_symmetry.space_group_name_H-M   'P 1'
#
loop_
_entity.id
_entity.type
_entity.pdbx_description
1 polymer ?
#
loop_
_entity_poly.entity_id
_entity_poly.type
_entity_poly.pdbx_seq_one_letter_code
_entity_poly.pdbx_strand_id
1 'polypeptide(L)'
;MRWRTISLAVAGVALLASCGASTRMVHQSSYYFERCHAADLDEQRTVDERQACWAAWLRHWSGAQPPVRVRYAEQRLAALSRGEAMAPLPRDQRQTPPPAQTSDVPTGSAQVLVDASGGGPPQIELAPASEPAEESIEATAETPTAASPATTPGDPYTPPRPGPPPPPPRELGPPPPPRAPVAAGTQPCTDLCNPRWDLCVRRCGRRGAPCENACRSEYRVCMGACR
;
A
#
# COMPACT_ATOMS: atom_id res chain seq x y z
N MET A 1 13.80 10.67 57.98
CA MET A 1 12.95 11.43 57.04
C MET A 1 13.78 11.87 55.83
N ARG A 2 13.84 11.10 54.72
CA ARG A 2 14.43 11.54 53.42
C ARG A 2 14.34 10.52 52.25
N TRP A 3 13.47 9.51 52.30
CA TRP A 3 13.38 8.46 51.27
C TRP A 3 12.14 8.52 50.36
N ARG A 4 11.22 9.49 50.55
CA ARG A 4 9.97 9.56 49.77
C ARG A 4 10.06 10.30 48.43
N THR A 5 11.17 10.96 48.12
CA THR A 5 11.30 11.80 46.91
C THR A 5 12.02 11.12 45.74
N ILE A 6 12.68 9.97 45.96
CA ILE A 6 13.45 9.30 44.88
C ILE A 6 12.56 8.37 44.03
N SER A 7 11.42 7.90 44.55
CA SER A 7 10.53 7.00 43.80
C SER A 7 9.72 7.67 42.68
N LEU A 8 9.64 9.01 42.63
CA LEU A 8 8.87 9.70 41.58
C LEU A 8 9.65 9.92 40.28
N ALA A 9 10.99 9.86 40.29
CA ALA A 9 11.80 10.20 39.12
C ALA A 9 11.98 9.03 38.12
N VAL A 10 11.79 7.78 38.55
CA VAL A 10 12.01 6.59 37.70
C VAL A 10 10.74 6.16 36.94
N ALA A 11 9.55 6.59 37.38
CA ALA A 11 8.29 6.29 36.69
C ALA A 11 8.03 7.16 35.45
N GLY A 12 8.80 8.24 35.24
CA GLY A 12 8.58 9.21 34.15
C GLY A 12 9.17 8.84 32.79
N VAL A 13 10.09 7.87 32.72
CA VAL A 13 10.88 7.61 31.49
C VAL A 13 10.37 6.39 30.69
N ALA A 14 9.52 5.55 31.26
CA ALA A 14 9.02 4.33 30.60
C ALA A 14 7.91 4.55 29.56
N LEU A 15 7.40 5.78 29.40
CA LEU A 15 6.27 6.10 28.49
C LEU A 15 6.67 6.41 27.04
N LEU A 16 7.96 6.42 26.70
CA LEU A 16 8.42 6.79 25.34
C LEU A 16 8.72 5.59 24.42
N ALA A 17 8.55 4.36 24.90
CA ALA A 17 8.66 3.16 24.05
C ALA A 17 7.28 2.73 23.53
N SER A 18 6.49 3.67 23.01
CA SER A 18 5.40 3.29 22.11
C SER A 18 6.05 2.71 20.85
N CYS A 19 6.05 1.39 20.74
CA CYS A 19 6.34 0.70 19.50
C CYS A 19 5.34 1.20 18.45
N GLY A 20 5.74 2.23 17.70
CA GLY A 20 4.91 2.81 16.65
C GLY A 20 4.45 1.71 15.71
N ALA A 21 3.18 1.73 15.34
CA ALA A 21 2.64 0.80 14.36
C ALA A 21 3.57 0.80 13.14
N SER A 22 3.99 -0.39 12.72
CA SER A 22 4.90 -0.52 11.57
C SER A 22 4.33 0.27 10.40
N THR A 23 5.09 1.20 9.82
CA THR A 23 4.67 1.97 8.64
C THR A 23 4.21 1.06 7.51
N ARG A 24 4.82 -0.13 7.40
CA ARG A 24 4.42 -1.19 6.49
C ARG A 24 2.99 -1.70 6.76
N MET A 25 2.62 -1.91 8.02
CA MET A 25 1.26 -2.33 8.40
C MET A 25 0.24 -1.24 8.05
N VAL A 26 0.56 0.04 8.28
CA VAL A 26 -0.33 1.17 7.96
C VAL A 26 -0.55 1.31 6.45
N HIS A 27 0.51 1.12 5.65
CA HIS A 27 0.39 1.12 4.19
C HIS A 27 -0.43 -0.07 3.68
N GLN A 28 -0.18 -1.28 4.20
CA GLN A 28 -0.93 -2.47 3.79
C GLN A 28 -2.42 -2.34 4.13
N SER A 29 -2.73 -1.91 5.35
CA SER A 29 -4.13 -1.69 5.77
C SER A 29 -4.83 -0.62 4.95
N SER A 30 -4.13 0.45 4.54
CA SER A 30 -4.66 1.45 3.62
C SER A 30 -4.94 0.87 2.24
N TYR A 31 -4.01 0.10 1.68
CA TYR A 31 -4.22 -0.57 0.38
C TYR A 31 -5.44 -1.52 0.40
N TYR A 32 -5.61 -2.31 1.47
CA TYR A 32 -6.77 -3.18 1.60
C TYR A 32 -8.09 -2.40 1.80
N PHE A 33 -8.04 -1.26 2.50
CA PHE A 33 -9.20 -0.38 2.64
C PHE A 33 -9.68 0.10 1.26
N GLU A 34 -8.78 0.68 0.45
CA GLU A 34 -9.11 1.16 -0.89
C GLU A 34 -9.60 0.04 -1.80
N ARG A 35 -9.04 -1.17 -1.67
CA ARG A 35 -9.49 -2.34 -2.42
C ARG A 35 -10.92 -2.76 -2.07
N CYS A 36 -11.28 -2.77 -0.79
CA CYS A 36 -12.66 -3.08 -0.39
C CYS A 36 -13.63 -1.96 -0.78
N HIS A 37 -13.19 -0.70 -0.70
CA HIS A 37 -13.97 0.44 -1.18
C HIS A 37 -14.25 0.36 -2.69
N ALA A 38 -13.23 0.07 -3.50
CA ALA A 38 -13.40 -0.13 -4.94
C ALA A 38 -14.31 -1.33 -5.25
N ALA A 39 -14.16 -2.45 -4.53
CA ALA A 39 -15.03 -3.61 -4.69
C ALA A 39 -16.49 -3.32 -4.34
N ASP A 40 -16.74 -2.36 -3.46
CA ASP A 40 -18.08 -1.95 -3.08
C ASP A 40 -18.78 -1.09 -4.15
N LEU A 41 -18.02 -0.45 -5.04
CA LEU A 41 -18.51 0.27 -6.22
C LEU A 41 -18.69 -0.62 -7.46
N ASP A 42 -18.13 -1.83 -7.45
CA ASP A 42 -18.15 -2.75 -8.59
C ASP A 42 -19.48 -3.53 -8.65
N GLU A 43 -20.36 -3.25 -9.60
CA GLU A 43 -21.65 -3.94 -9.76
C GLU A 43 -21.51 -5.45 -9.98
N GLN A 44 -20.37 -5.94 -10.51
CA GLN A 44 -20.17 -7.36 -10.78
C GLN A 44 -19.95 -8.18 -9.50
N ARG A 45 -19.68 -7.52 -8.36
CA ARG A 45 -19.48 -8.19 -7.07
C ARG A 45 -20.80 -8.53 -6.39
N THR A 46 -20.89 -9.70 -5.78
CA THR A 46 -22.07 -10.01 -4.98
C THR A 46 -22.05 -9.24 -3.65
N VAL A 47 -23.21 -9.06 -3.02
CA VAL A 47 -23.30 -8.42 -1.69
C VAL A 47 -22.46 -9.19 -0.66
N ASP A 48 -22.49 -10.52 -0.71
CA ASP A 48 -21.73 -11.39 0.20
C ASP A 48 -20.21 -11.20 0.04
N GLU A 49 -19.71 -11.02 -1.20
CA GLU A 49 -18.29 -10.72 -1.43
C GLU A 49 -17.87 -9.38 -0.84
N ARG A 50 -18.71 -8.35 -0.98
CA ARG A 50 -18.46 -7.02 -0.39
C ARG A 50 -18.43 -7.09 1.13
N GLN A 51 -19.41 -7.79 1.74
CA GLN A 51 -19.45 -8.03 3.18
C GLN A 51 -18.21 -8.77 3.67
N ALA A 52 -17.81 -9.84 2.96
CA ALA A 52 -16.62 -10.62 3.28
C ALA A 52 -15.35 -9.77 3.23
N CYS A 53 -15.23 -8.85 2.25
CA CYS A 53 -14.10 -7.92 2.17
C CYS A 53 -14.02 -7.02 3.40
N TRP A 54 -15.11 -6.33 3.75
CA TRP A 54 -15.15 -5.44 4.91
C TRP A 54 -14.94 -6.16 6.23
N ALA A 55 -15.55 -7.33 6.42
CA ALA A 55 -15.36 -8.17 7.61
C ALA A 55 -13.91 -8.70 7.72
N ALA A 56 -13.26 -9.04 6.60
CA ALA A 56 -11.85 -9.40 6.60
C ALA A 56 -10.97 -8.19 6.96
N TRP A 57 -11.27 -7.00 6.42
CA TRP A 57 -10.54 -5.78 6.72
C TRP A 57 -10.62 -5.42 8.21
N LEU A 58 -11.83 -5.38 8.77
CA LEU A 58 -12.06 -5.06 10.19
C LEU A 58 -11.32 -6.02 11.12
N ARG A 59 -11.29 -7.32 10.81
CA ARG A 59 -10.60 -8.32 11.64
C ARG A 59 -9.08 -8.21 11.65
N HIS A 60 -8.46 -7.80 10.53
CA HIS A 60 -7.00 -7.94 10.36
C HIS A 60 -6.26 -6.61 10.31
N TRP A 61 -6.94 -5.52 9.95
CA TRP A 61 -6.28 -4.28 9.53
C TRP A 61 -6.75 -3.03 10.28
N SER A 62 -7.78 -3.12 11.14
CA SER A 62 -8.38 -1.98 11.84
C SER A 62 -7.55 -1.42 13.00
N GLY A 63 -6.72 -2.25 13.66
CA GLY A 63 -6.08 -1.90 14.94
C GLY A 63 -5.11 -0.70 14.92
N ALA A 64 -4.62 -0.30 13.74
CA ALA A 64 -3.73 0.86 13.57
C ALA A 64 -4.31 1.92 12.62
N GLN A 65 -5.60 1.85 12.31
CA GLN A 65 -6.25 2.75 11.35
C GLN A 65 -6.90 3.95 12.06
N PRO A 66 -7.04 5.10 11.36
CA PRO A 66 -7.80 6.23 11.88
C PRO A 66 -9.24 5.80 12.26
N PRO A 67 -9.77 6.25 13.42
CA PRO A 67 -11.11 5.86 13.87
C PRO A 67 -12.22 6.10 12.86
N VAL A 68 -12.08 7.14 12.01
CA VAL A 68 -13.04 7.44 10.94
C VAL A 68 -13.15 6.32 9.91
N ARG A 69 -12.05 5.66 9.54
CA ARG A 69 -12.05 4.54 8.58
C ARG A 69 -12.65 3.28 9.19
N VAL A 70 -12.37 3.03 10.47
CA VAL A 70 -12.97 1.92 11.21
C VAL A 70 -14.49 2.09 11.27
N ARG A 71 -14.96 3.26 11.69
CA ARG A 71 -16.40 3.59 11.72
C ARG A 71 -17.05 3.47 10.35
N TYR A 72 -16.39 3.95 9.30
CA TYR A 72 -16.89 3.80 7.92
C TYR A 72 -17.07 2.33 7.54
N ALA A 73 -16.07 1.49 7.77
CA ALA A 73 -16.12 0.07 7.44
C ALA A 73 -17.21 -0.67 8.24
N GLU A 74 -17.38 -0.34 9.53
CA GLU A 74 -18.45 -0.88 10.38
C GLU A 74 -19.84 -0.48 9.86
N GLN A 75 -20.04 0.81 9.57
CA GLN A 75 -21.29 1.32 9.00
C GLN A 75 -21.59 0.66 7.66
N ARG A 76 -20.58 0.45 6.83
CA ARG A 76 -20.76 -0.14 5.51
C ARG A 76 -21.10 -1.63 5.60
N LEU A 77 -20.47 -2.37 6.49
CA LEU A 77 -20.83 -3.76 6.76
C LEU A 77 -22.29 -3.88 7.24
N ALA A 78 -22.73 -2.97 8.12
CA ALA A 78 -24.11 -2.92 8.57
C ALA A 78 -25.09 -2.55 7.44
N ALA A 79 -24.74 -1.60 6.58
CA ALA A 79 -25.54 -1.22 5.41
C ALA A 79 -25.71 -2.40 4.44
N LEU A 80 -24.61 -3.09 4.12
CA LEU A 80 -24.65 -4.27 3.27
C LEU A 80 -25.50 -5.40 3.87
N SER A 81 -25.51 -5.58 5.20
CA SER A 81 -26.40 -6.56 5.85
C SER A 81 -27.89 -6.22 5.75
N ARG A 82 -28.23 -4.95 5.48
CA ARG A 82 -29.61 -4.50 5.19
C ARG A 82 -29.95 -4.53 3.70
N GLY A 83 -29.02 -4.96 2.85
CA GLY A 83 -29.19 -4.96 1.39
C GLY A 83 -28.95 -3.60 0.74
N GLU A 84 -28.37 -2.63 1.45
CA GLU A 84 -28.03 -1.32 0.88
C GLU A 84 -26.76 -1.44 0.01
N ALA A 85 -26.91 -1.35 -1.31
CA ALA A 85 -25.80 -1.23 -2.24
C ALA A 85 -25.35 0.23 -2.38
N MET A 86 -24.06 0.46 -2.59
CA MET A 86 -23.56 1.79 -2.94
C MET A 86 -23.99 2.12 -4.36
N ALA A 87 -24.36 3.37 -4.62
CA ALA A 87 -24.62 3.81 -5.98
C ALA A 87 -23.34 3.63 -6.81
N PRO A 88 -23.40 2.94 -7.97
CA PRO A 88 -22.23 2.80 -8.81
C PRO A 88 -21.75 4.18 -9.25
N LEU A 89 -20.43 4.34 -9.41
CA LEU A 89 -19.89 5.55 -10.02
C LEU A 89 -20.56 5.75 -11.38
N PRO A 90 -20.92 6.99 -11.76
CA PRO A 90 -21.39 7.28 -13.11
C PRO A 90 -20.41 6.68 -14.12
N ARG A 91 -20.84 5.61 -14.80
CA ARG A 91 -20.00 5.00 -15.83
C ARG A 91 -19.82 6.03 -16.91
N ASP A 92 -18.57 6.42 -17.13
CA ASP A 92 -18.22 7.24 -18.28
C ASP A 92 -18.59 6.43 -19.52
N GLN A 93 -19.66 6.81 -20.23
CA GLN A 93 -20.21 6.03 -21.36
C GLN A 93 -19.17 5.81 -22.48
N ARG A 94 -18.05 6.53 -22.45
CA ARG A 94 -16.89 6.34 -23.32
C ARG A 94 -16.18 5.00 -23.14
N GLN A 95 -16.38 4.31 -22.01
CA GLN A 95 -15.81 2.98 -21.77
C GLN A 95 -16.72 1.83 -22.18
N THR A 96 -17.91 2.08 -22.74
CA THR A 96 -18.60 1.02 -23.46
C THR A 96 -17.71 0.66 -24.65
N PRO A 97 -17.05 -0.51 -24.68
CA PRO A 97 -16.32 -0.91 -25.86
C PRO A 97 -17.29 -0.81 -27.01
N PRO A 98 -16.93 -0.14 -28.12
CA PRO A 98 -17.83 -0.03 -29.27
C PRO A 98 -18.34 -1.44 -29.58
N PRO A 99 -19.65 -1.61 -29.85
CA PRO A 99 -20.20 -2.93 -30.13
C PRO A 99 -19.27 -3.59 -31.13
N ALA A 100 -18.71 -4.75 -30.75
CA ALA A 100 -17.72 -5.43 -31.54
C ALA A 100 -18.25 -5.47 -32.96
N GLN A 101 -17.66 -4.65 -33.85
CA GLN A 101 -18.01 -4.68 -35.24
C GLN A 101 -17.64 -6.09 -35.65
N THR A 102 -18.65 -6.93 -35.85
CA THR A 102 -18.53 -8.25 -36.44
C THR A 102 -18.00 -7.99 -37.83
N SER A 103 -16.69 -7.83 -37.93
CA SER A 103 -16.00 -7.97 -39.19
C SER A 103 -16.18 -9.42 -39.53
N ASP A 104 -17.19 -9.70 -40.35
CA ASP A 104 -17.29 -10.88 -41.17
C ASP A 104 -16.01 -10.95 -42.01
N VAL A 105 -14.92 -11.44 -41.39
CA VAL A 105 -13.72 -11.81 -42.11
C VAL A 105 -14.00 -13.21 -42.61
N PRO A 106 -14.17 -13.41 -43.93
CA PRO A 106 -14.34 -14.74 -44.48
C PRO A 106 -13.11 -15.58 -44.14
N THR A 107 -13.36 -16.76 -43.58
CA THR A 107 -12.40 -17.82 -43.30
C THR A 107 -11.61 -18.17 -44.56
N GLY A 108 -10.52 -17.44 -44.80
CA GLY A 108 -9.55 -17.67 -45.85
C GLY A 108 -8.22 -18.03 -45.20
N SER A 109 -7.91 -19.32 -45.20
CA SER A 109 -6.63 -19.87 -44.77
C SER A 109 -5.44 -19.15 -45.42
N ALA A 110 -4.67 -18.41 -44.62
CA ALA A 110 -3.33 -17.99 -44.98
C ALA A 110 -2.43 -18.11 -43.74
N GLN A 111 -1.49 -19.04 -43.83
CA GLN A 111 -0.40 -19.18 -42.88
C GLN A 111 0.66 -18.10 -43.09
N VAL A 112 1.58 -18.05 -42.11
CA VAL A 112 2.94 -17.47 -42.17
C VAL A 112 2.93 -15.92 -42.06
N LEU A 113 3.68 -15.23 -41.20
CA LEU A 113 5.07 -15.37 -40.76
C LEU A 113 5.24 -14.56 -39.45
N VAL A 114 6.08 -15.02 -38.52
CA VAL A 114 6.47 -14.29 -37.32
C VAL A 114 7.53 -13.26 -37.72
N ASP A 115 7.21 -11.96 -37.61
CA ASP A 115 8.23 -10.90 -37.65
C ASP A 115 8.40 -10.33 -36.24
N ALA A 116 9.57 -10.58 -35.67
CA ALA A 116 10.01 -10.07 -34.40
C ALA A 116 10.81 -8.79 -34.66
N SER A 117 10.14 -7.63 -34.62
CA SER A 117 10.84 -6.33 -34.57
C SER A 117 9.92 -5.23 -34.03
N GLY A 118 10.40 -4.54 -33.00
CA GLY A 118 9.89 -3.20 -32.66
C GLY A 118 9.08 -3.05 -31.37
N GLY A 119 9.50 -3.68 -30.27
CA GLY A 119 8.98 -3.36 -28.94
C GLY A 119 9.52 -2.03 -28.40
N GLY A 120 8.97 -0.91 -28.88
CA GLY A 120 9.15 0.40 -28.26
C GLY A 120 8.33 0.51 -26.96
N PRO A 121 8.84 1.16 -25.89
CA PRO A 121 8.07 1.38 -24.68
C PRO A 121 6.88 2.32 -24.98
N PRO A 122 5.69 2.09 -24.39
CA PRO A 122 4.58 3.03 -24.51
C PRO A 122 4.99 4.36 -23.88
N GLN A 123 4.93 5.44 -24.66
CA GLN A 123 5.01 6.79 -24.12
C GLN A 123 3.72 7.06 -23.34
N ILE A 124 3.83 7.15 -22.02
CA ILE A 124 2.75 7.64 -21.17
C ILE A 124 2.82 9.16 -21.26
N GLU A 125 1.94 9.75 -22.08
CA GLU A 125 1.73 11.19 -22.12
C GLU A 125 0.98 11.58 -20.84
N LEU A 126 1.71 12.16 -19.88
CA LEU A 126 1.12 12.70 -18.66
C LEU A 126 0.25 13.91 -19.04
N ALA A 127 -1.07 13.74 -18.99
CA ALA A 127 -2.00 14.85 -19.03
C ALA A 127 -1.75 15.80 -17.84
N PRO A 128 -1.82 17.12 -18.05
CA PRO A 128 -1.61 18.10 -16.97
C PRO A 128 -2.67 17.91 -15.89
N ALA A 129 -2.19 17.79 -14.64
CA ALA A 129 -3.02 17.77 -13.46
C ALA A 129 -3.89 19.03 -13.42
N SER A 130 -5.20 18.84 -13.53
CA SER A 130 -6.17 19.89 -13.25
C SER A 130 -6.18 20.12 -11.74
N GLU A 131 -5.88 21.35 -11.34
CA GLU A 131 -5.95 21.81 -9.96
C GLU A 131 -7.37 21.60 -9.42
N PRO A 132 -7.57 20.91 -8.28
CA PRO A 132 -8.87 20.85 -7.66
C PRO A 132 -9.20 22.21 -7.04
N ALA A 133 -10.35 22.73 -7.44
CA ALA A 133 -10.97 23.91 -6.87
C ALA A 133 -11.07 23.80 -5.34
N GLU A 134 -10.62 24.85 -4.66
CA GLU A 134 -10.87 25.09 -3.24
C GLU A 134 -12.38 25.16 -2.99
N GLU A 135 -12.97 24.06 -2.51
CA GLU A 135 -14.30 24.08 -1.92
C GLU A 135 -14.15 24.49 -0.44
N SER A 136 -14.50 25.74 -0.19
CA SER A 136 -14.54 26.42 1.09
C SER A 136 -15.52 25.71 2.03
N ILE A 137 -15.00 24.89 2.96
CA ILE A 137 -15.77 24.37 4.09
C ILE A 137 -15.72 25.37 5.24
N GLU A 138 -16.87 26.03 5.45
CA GLU A 138 -17.19 26.88 6.58
C GLU A 138 -17.19 26.04 7.87
N ALA A 139 -16.08 26.10 8.61
CA ALA A 139 -15.90 25.40 9.87
C ALA A 139 -16.46 26.26 11.02
N THR A 140 -17.64 25.90 11.51
CA THR A 140 -18.18 26.39 12.78
C THR A 140 -17.36 25.82 13.92
N ALA A 141 -16.36 26.57 14.38
CA ALA A 141 -15.53 26.24 15.53
C ALA A 141 -16.19 26.75 16.82
N GLU A 142 -16.68 25.84 17.66
CA GLU A 142 -16.89 26.13 19.07
C GLU A 142 -15.53 26.35 19.76
N THR A 143 -15.44 27.45 20.47
CA THR A 143 -14.23 27.96 21.13
C THR A 143 -14.12 27.39 22.55
N PRO A 144 -13.06 26.64 22.90
CA PRO A 144 -12.63 26.54 24.29
C PRO A 144 -11.55 27.58 24.56
N THR A 145 -11.97 28.64 25.24
CA THR A 145 -11.11 29.62 25.91
C THR A 145 -10.22 28.91 26.93
N ALA A 146 -8.93 28.82 26.64
CA ALA A 146 -7.91 28.53 27.64
C ALA A 146 -6.67 29.37 27.35
N ALA A 147 -6.30 30.17 28.34
CA ALA A 147 -5.37 31.29 28.29
C ALA A 147 -3.98 30.95 27.73
N SER A 148 -3.52 31.79 26.80
CA SER A 148 -2.11 31.87 26.41
C SER A 148 -1.27 32.48 27.54
N PRO A 149 -0.08 31.91 27.87
CA PRO A 149 0.91 32.61 28.67
C PRO A 149 1.57 33.71 27.85
N ALA A 150 1.79 34.85 28.51
CA ALA A 150 2.37 36.07 27.96
C ALA A 150 3.71 35.82 27.25
N THR A 151 3.78 36.24 26.00
CA THR A 151 5.01 36.29 25.19
C THR A 151 5.87 37.46 25.65
N THR A 152 7.06 37.15 26.16
CA THR A 152 8.13 38.12 26.45
C THR A 152 8.58 38.82 25.15
N PRO A 153 8.76 40.15 25.13
CA PRO A 153 9.33 40.87 24.00
C PRO A 153 10.77 40.39 23.75
N GLY A 154 10.97 39.65 22.66
CA GLY A 154 12.26 39.10 22.24
C GLY A 154 13.05 40.07 21.38
N ASP A 155 14.36 39.99 21.54
CA ASP A 155 15.46 40.76 20.94
C ASP A 155 15.40 41.03 19.42
N PRO A 156 16.08 42.10 18.95
CA PRO A 156 16.23 42.41 17.54
C PRO A 156 16.97 41.30 16.78
N TYR A 157 16.22 40.68 15.86
CA TYR A 157 16.62 39.92 14.67
C TYR A 157 18.12 39.59 14.55
N THR A 158 18.53 38.45 15.13
CA THR A 158 19.80 37.82 14.75
C THR A 158 19.56 37.02 13.47
N PRO A 159 20.22 37.33 12.34
CA PRO A 159 20.04 36.58 11.10
C PRO A 159 20.45 35.10 11.32
N PRO A 160 19.67 34.14 10.81
CA PRO A 160 19.95 32.73 10.99
C PRO A 160 21.31 32.38 10.38
N ARG A 161 22.16 31.75 11.19
CA ARG A 161 23.49 31.30 10.79
C ARG A 161 23.32 30.29 9.63
N PRO A 162 24.10 30.40 8.53
CA PRO A 162 24.06 29.41 7.45
C PRO A 162 24.27 28.01 8.02
N GLY A 163 23.30 27.12 7.75
CA GLY A 163 23.39 25.73 8.18
C GLY A 163 24.59 25.03 7.54
N PRO A 164 25.11 23.95 8.16
CA PRO A 164 26.14 23.14 7.54
C PRO A 164 25.67 22.61 6.18
N PRO A 165 26.56 22.49 5.19
CA PRO A 165 26.21 21.94 3.89
C PRO A 165 25.62 20.52 4.06
N PRO A 166 24.62 20.13 3.25
CA PRO A 166 24.05 18.80 3.31
C PRO A 166 25.16 17.75 3.08
N PRO A 167 25.12 16.61 3.78
CA PRO A 167 26.08 15.54 3.53
C PRO A 167 26.02 15.08 2.07
N PRO A 168 27.14 14.64 1.48
CA PRO A 168 27.13 14.11 0.12
C PRO A 168 26.11 12.96 0.02
N PRO A 169 25.43 12.81 -1.14
CA PRO A 169 24.55 11.69 -1.38
C PRO A 169 25.30 10.40 -1.06
N ARG A 170 24.80 9.62 -0.09
CA ARG A 170 25.34 8.28 0.13
C ARG A 170 25.14 7.50 -1.16
N GLU A 171 26.23 7.00 -1.74
CA GLU A 171 26.13 5.98 -2.78
C GLU A 171 25.33 4.83 -2.19
N LEU A 172 24.07 4.73 -2.61
CA LEU A 172 23.23 3.57 -2.33
C LEU A 172 23.91 2.42 -3.05
N GLY A 173 24.65 1.61 -2.28
CA GLY A 173 25.18 0.35 -2.77
C GLY A 173 24.08 -0.46 -3.45
N PRO A 174 24.44 -1.40 -4.35
CA PRO A 174 23.46 -2.20 -5.05
C PRO A 174 22.47 -2.81 -4.05
N PRO A 175 21.15 -2.76 -4.34
CA PRO A 175 20.16 -3.29 -3.43
C PRO A 175 20.50 -4.75 -3.11
N PRO A 176 20.34 -5.19 -1.84
CA PRO A 176 20.61 -6.58 -1.50
C PRO A 176 19.75 -7.50 -2.35
N PRO A 177 20.26 -8.67 -2.76
CA PRO A 177 19.49 -9.61 -3.57
C PRO A 177 18.19 -10.00 -2.83
N PRO A 178 17.11 -10.27 -3.56
CA PRO A 178 15.85 -10.66 -2.95
C PRO A 178 16.06 -11.94 -2.14
N ARG A 179 15.73 -11.88 -0.84
CA ARG A 179 15.84 -13.01 0.07
C ARG A 179 14.84 -14.10 -0.32
N ALA A 180 15.25 -15.36 -0.14
CA ALA A 180 14.33 -16.49 -0.27
C ALA A 180 13.10 -16.29 0.63
N PRO A 181 11.90 -16.72 0.19
CA PRO A 181 10.73 -16.75 1.07
C PRO A 181 11.04 -17.59 2.29
N VAL A 182 11.10 -16.97 3.48
CA VAL A 182 11.43 -17.69 4.71
C VAL A 182 10.24 -18.57 5.06
N ALA A 183 10.37 -19.88 4.86
CA ALA A 183 9.46 -20.85 5.46
C ALA A 183 9.75 -20.86 6.97
N ALA A 184 8.73 -20.59 7.78
CA ALA A 184 8.87 -20.64 9.23
C ALA A 184 9.08 -22.10 9.68
N GLY A 185 10.34 -22.46 9.97
CA GLY A 185 10.71 -23.77 10.51
C GLY A 185 11.99 -24.32 9.88
N THR A 186 12.77 -25.07 10.66
CA THR A 186 13.89 -25.87 10.17
C THR A 186 13.36 -27.09 9.42
N GLN A 187 12.81 -26.88 8.22
CA GLN A 187 12.44 -27.99 7.36
C GLN A 187 13.68 -28.51 6.63
N PRO A 188 13.91 -29.84 6.58
CA PRO A 188 15.08 -30.43 5.92
C PRO A 188 15.20 -30.04 4.44
N CYS A 189 14.10 -29.64 3.80
CA CYS A 189 14.09 -29.19 2.42
C CYS A 189 14.58 -27.76 2.22
N THR A 190 14.69 -26.96 3.28
CA THR A 190 15.26 -25.62 3.21
C THR A 190 16.70 -25.68 2.69
N ASP A 191 17.47 -26.68 3.14
CA ASP A 191 18.87 -26.88 2.75
C ASP A 191 19.02 -27.35 1.30
N LEU A 192 18.00 -28.03 0.74
CA LEU A 192 17.99 -28.48 -0.65
C LEU A 192 17.47 -27.39 -1.61
N CYS A 193 16.43 -26.67 -1.22
CA CYS A 193 15.74 -25.72 -2.10
C CYS A 193 16.41 -24.34 -2.12
N ASN A 194 17.02 -23.88 -1.02
CA ASN A 194 17.66 -22.56 -0.96
C ASN A 194 18.84 -22.40 -1.95
N PRO A 195 19.79 -23.35 -2.06
CA PRO A 195 20.89 -23.22 -3.02
C PRO A 195 20.39 -23.10 -4.47
N ARG A 196 19.32 -23.81 -4.83
CA ARG A 196 18.70 -23.74 -6.17
C ARG A 196 18.04 -22.38 -6.41
N TRP A 197 17.33 -21.85 -5.41
CA TRP A 197 16.76 -20.50 -5.47
C TRP A 197 17.86 -19.44 -5.69
N ASP A 198 18.92 -19.47 -4.88
CA ASP A 198 20.01 -18.50 -4.96
C ASP A 198 20.73 -18.54 -6.32
N LEU A 199 20.91 -19.73 -6.90
CA LEU A 199 21.45 -19.87 -8.26
C LEU A 199 20.50 -19.32 -9.32
N CYS A 200 19.19 -19.55 -9.17
CA CYS A 200 18.19 -19.06 -10.12
C CYS A 200 18.14 -17.52 -10.11
N VAL A 201 18.01 -16.91 -8.93
CA VAL A 201 17.95 -15.45 -8.78
C VAL A 201 19.23 -14.78 -9.26
N ARG A 202 20.41 -15.37 -9.00
CA ARG A 202 21.68 -14.83 -9.53
C ARG A 202 21.73 -14.82 -11.05
N ARG A 203 21.16 -15.83 -11.72
CA ARG A 203 21.06 -15.86 -13.20
C ARG A 203 20.07 -14.85 -13.75
N CYS A 204 19.12 -14.37 -12.95
CA CYS A 204 18.18 -13.36 -13.39
C CYS A 204 18.85 -12.01 -13.70
N GLY A 205 19.88 -11.60 -12.96
CA GLY A 205 20.63 -10.38 -13.25
C GLY A 205 19.72 -9.18 -13.53
N ARG A 206 19.77 -8.63 -14.76
CA ARG A 206 18.95 -7.49 -15.21
C ARG A 206 17.59 -7.87 -15.83
N ARG A 207 17.22 -9.16 -15.90
CA ARG A 207 15.96 -9.63 -16.51
C ARG A 207 14.70 -9.24 -15.74
N GLY A 208 14.85 -8.72 -14.52
CA GLY A 208 13.78 -8.11 -13.74
C GLY A 208 12.76 -9.12 -13.17
N ALA A 209 11.63 -8.57 -12.73
CA ALA A 209 10.58 -9.28 -11.99
C ALA A 209 10.06 -10.58 -12.66
N PRO A 210 9.91 -10.69 -14.00
CA PRO A 210 9.45 -11.93 -14.63
C PRO A 210 10.35 -13.12 -14.34
N CYS A 211 11.67 -12.91 -14.36
CA CYS A 211 12.64 -13.98 -14.06
C CYS A 211 12.58 -14.42 -12.60
N GLU A 212 12.50 -13.46 -11.67
CA GLU A 212 12.36 -13.77 -10.24
C GLU A 212 11.07 -14.52 -9.92
N ASN A 213 9.97 -14.20 -10.62
CA ASN A 213 8.70 -14.89 -10.48
C ASN A 213 8.79 -16.36 -10.94
N ALA A 214 9.54 -16.63 -12.02
CA ALA A 214 9.83 -18.00 -12.47
C ALA A 214 10.70 -18.76 -11.44
N CYS A 215 11.71 -18.12 -10.86
CA CYS A 215 12.46 -18.71 -9.74
C CYS A 215 11.54 -19.02 -8.55
N ARG A 216 10.50 -18.21 -8.33
CA ARG A 216 9.57 -18.36 -7.19
C ARG A 216 8.57 -19.49 -7.41
N SER A 217 8.18 -19.77 -8.66
CA SER A 217 7.41 -20.98 -8.96
C SER A 217 8.25 -22.23 -8.77
N GLU A 218 9.49 -22.26 -9.27
CA GLU A 218 10.41 -23.40 -9.09
C GLU A 218 10.68 -23.71 -7.61
N TYR A 219 10.92 -22.68 -6.80
CA TYR A 219 11.11 -22.85 -5.35
C TYR A 219 9.87 -23.42 -4.66
N ARG A 220 8.66 -22.98 -5.06
CA ARG A 220 7.40 -23.52 -4.54
C ARG A 220 7.20 -24.99 -4.91
N VAL A 221 7.59 -25.39 -6.13
CA VAL A 221 7.56 -26.80 -6.55
C VAL A 221 8.54 -27.63 -5.72
N CYS A 222 9.77 -27.14 -5.53
CA CYS A 222 10.77 -27.80 -4.69
C CYS A 222 10.28 -28.02 -3.26
N MET A 223 9.74 -26.97 -2.63
CA MET A 223 9.19 -27.07 -1.27
C MET A 223 7.92 -27.94 -1.21
N GLY A 224 7.13 -27.98 -2.28
CA GLY A 224 5.92 -28.81 -2.37
C GLY A 224 6.21 -30.31 -2.45
N ALA A 225 7.32 -30.70 -3.07
CA ALA A 225 7.75 -32.10 -3.19
C ALA A 225 8.22 -32.73 -1.87
N CYS A 226 8.34 -31.92 -0.82
CA CYS A 226 8.82 -32.33 0.50
C CYS A 226 7.73 -32.57 1.54
N ARG A 227 6.47 -32.61 1.11
CA ARG A 227 5.31 -32.87 1.97
C ARG A 227 4.97 -34.35 2.05
#